data_AF-A0A6A1WJB4-F1
#
_entry.id   AF-A0A6A1WJB4-F1
#
_cell.length_a   1.000
_cell.length_b   1.000
_cell.length_c   1.000
_cell.angle_alpha   90.00
_cell.angle_beta   90.00
_cell.angle_gamma   90.00
#
_symmetry.space_group_name_H-M   'P 1'
#
loop_
_entity.id
_entity.type
_entity.pdbx_description
1 polymer ?
#
loop_
_entity_poly.entity_id
_entity_poly.type
_entity_poly.pdbx_seq_one_letter_code
_entity_poly.pdbx_strand_id
1 'polypeptide(L)'
;MVLINRASILFRALWFPWLLLLVSTAILITSASPTRRGPRLGTVLRGFDRTRTPDSLQDSSAASKDYVTHFYDQTLDHFNYQPQSYTIFKQKYVVNSKHWRRGPHGAAGPIFAYMGDESPINASVGTIGFLTDNVRRFGAMQLYIEHRFYGESIPAGLSFKKALGNATIRGYFSSAQALADYAEIIRHVKETLSAESAPVVVVGGSYGGMLAAFLHYPHITVGALASSAPILSLDFIVPENFYGTVTKTSGGNRKKPCYDFNEFWSSESVDGWDWQTCSEIVQPFGRGANDTMFYASPFDYKRYTEYCKKKFGIIPRPHWITTYYGGFHIKEVLKRFGSNIIFSNGLRDPYSRAGVLENISKSIVAVTTAKGAHCLDIVQAAKKHDPEWQIQQRKKEVRIIKRWIHQYYKDLQKSW
;
A
#
# COMPACT_ATOMS: atom_id res chain seq x y z
N MET A 1 -5.11 12.59 -64.55
CA MET A 1 -5.03 12.43 -66.02
C MET A 1 -5.44 13.75 -66.66
N VAL A 2 -4.49 14.55 -67.14
CA VAL A 2 -4.54 15.52 -68.27
C VAL A 2 -3.07 15.93 -68.47
N LEU A 3 -2.64 16.14 -69.72
CA LEU A 3 -1.24 16.30 -70.13
C LEU A 3 -1.14 17.40 -71.21
N ILE A 4 0.06 17.98 -71.38
CA ILE A 4 0.48 18.91 -72.45
C ILE A 4 -0.04 20.36 -72.24
N ASN A 5 0.74 21.44 -72.03
CA ASN A 5 2.14 21.88 -72.28
C ASN A 5 2.29 22.87 -73.47
N ARG A 6 2.66 24.12 -73.15
CA ARG A 6 3.38 25.15 -73.93
C ARG A 6 3.80 26.24 -72.92
N ALA A 7 5.09 26.46 -72.64
CA ALA A 7 5.99 27.42 -73.32
C ALA A 7 5.49 28.89 -73.24
N SER A 8 6.25 29.91 -72.83
CA SER A 8 7.68 30.03 -72.43
C SER A 8 7.96 31.45 -71.86
N ILE A 9 9.24 31.87 -71.68
CA ILE A 9 9.70 33.29 -71.53
C ILE A 9 9.40 33.91 -70.13
N LEU A 10 10.33 34.24 -69.21
CA LEU A 10 11.82 34.22 -69.10
C LEU A 10 12.26 33.88 -67.63
N PHE A 11 13.51 33.92 -67.11
CA PHE A 11 14.85 34.23 -67.66
C PHE A 11 16.05 33.53 -66.94
N ARG A 12 17.18 34.24 -66.82
CA ARG A 12 18.56 33.97 -66.38
C ARG A 12 18.85 34.51 -64.94
N ALA A 13 19.94 34.21 -64.22
CA ALA A 13 20.92 33.11 -64.24
C ALA A 13 21.89 33.21 -63.03
N LEU A 14 22.35 32.06 -62.52
CA LEU A 14 23.70 31.73 -61.99
C LEU A 14 24.43 32.59 -60.90
N TRP A 15 24.72 31.90 -59.77
CA TRP A 15 26.02 31.79 -59.05
C TRP A 15 26.47 32.84 -57.98
N PHE A 16 27.10 32.27 -56.93
CA PHE A 16 27.84 32.85 -55.76
C PHE A 16 29.16 33.57 -56.16
N PRO A 17 29.99 34.14 -55.23
CA PRO A 17 29.81 34.63 -53.83
C PRO A 17 30.37 36.09 -53.67
N TRP A 18 30.79 36.50 -52.45
CA TRP A 18 31.91 37.42 -52.03
C TRP A 18 31.52 38.09 -50.68
N LEU A 19 32.16 37.68 -49.57
CA LEU A 19 33.19 38.43 -48.79
C LEU A 19 32.66 39.67 -48.04
N LEU A 20 32.56 39.61 -46.70
CA LEU A 20 33.59 39.89 -45.68
C LEU A 20 33.57 41.34 -45.17
N LEU A 21 33.30 41.52 -43.88
CA LEU A 21 33.94 42.57 -43.07
C LEU A 21 34.03 42.10 -41.60
N LEU A 22 35.27 41.93 -41.16
CA LEU A 22 35.70 41.74 -39.76
C LEU A 22 35.68 43.12 -39.06
N VAL A 23 35.91 43.33 -37.75
CA VAL A 23 37.01 42.89 -36.89
C VAL A 23 36.61 42.97 -35.40
N SER A 24 37.32 42.18 -34.59
CA SER A 24 37.25 42.02 -33.13
C SER A 24 37.56 43.26 -32.26
N THR A 25 37.07 43.24 -31.02
CA THR A 25 37.88 43.53 -29.82
C THR A 25 37.45 42.65 -28.64
N ALA A 26 38.33 42.46 -27.65
CA ALA A 26 38.21 41.44 -26.61
C ALA A 26 38.20 42.01 -25.18
N ILE A 27 37.64 41.20 -24.26
CA ILE A 27 37.98 41.10 -22.81
C ILE A 27 37.53 42.25 -21.85
N LEU A 28 37.11 41.79 -20.66
CA LEU A 28 36.82 42.53 -19.40
C LEU A 28 35.65 43.54 -19.38
N ILE A 29 34.61 43.20 -18.60
CA ILE A 29 34.35 43.80 -17.28
C ILE A 29 33.32 42.96 -16.50
N THR A 30 33.50 42.90 -15.18
CA THR A 30 32.65 42.19 -14.23
C THR A 30 31.28 42.86 -14.02
N SER A 31 30.20 42.08 -13.97
CA SER A 31 28.97 42.49 -13.27
C SER A 31 28.38 41.33 -12.46
N ALA A 32 28.46 41.45 -11.13
CA ALA A 32 27.79 40.53 -10.23
C ALA A 32 26.27 40.65 -10.39
N SER A 33 25.59 39.51 -10.60
CA SER A 33 24.13 39.45 -10.58
C SER A 33 23.65 38.79 -9.28
N PRO A 34 22.62 39.34 -8.61
CA PRO A 34 22.34 39.04 -7.21
C PRO A 34 21.75 37.65 -7.00
N THR A 35 22.20 36.99 -5.94
CA THR A 35 21.67 35.70 -5.48
C THR A 35 20.27 35.85 -4.89
N ARG A 36 19.23 35.91 -5.73
CA ARG A 36 17.85 35.70 -5.30
C ARG A 36 17.66 34.25 -4.85
N ARG A 37 17.97 34.00 -3.58
CA ARG A 37 17.68 32.76 -2.86
C ARG A 37 16.16 32.57 -2.79
N GLY A 38 15.58 31.88 -3.79
CA GLY A 38 14.29 31.24 -3.61
C GLY A 38 14.37 30.24 -2.45
N PRO A 39 13.32 30.11 -1.61
CA PRO A 39 13.37 29.24 -0.45
C PRO A 39 13.54 27.79 -0.89
N ARG A 40 14.69 27.19 -0.54
CA ARG A 40 14.93 25.76 -0.73
C ARG A 40 13.90 25.00 0.10
N LEU A 41 12.96 24.31 -0.56
CA LEU A 41 12.04 23.39 0.10
C LEU A 41 12.85 22.18 0.62
N GLY A 42 13.29 22.28 1.88
CA GLY A 42 13.91 21.16 2.58
C GLY A 42 12.87 20.08 2.83
N THR A 43 12.93 18.98 2.07
CA THR A 43 12.03 17.85 2.27
C THR A 43 12.41 17.10 3.54
N VAL A 44 11.54 17.11 4.54
CA VAL A 44 11.67 16.28 5.75
C VAL A 44 11.25 14.84 5.41
N LEU A 45 12.13 14.12 4.71
CA LEU A 45 12.09 12.65 4.65
C LEU A 45 12.80 12.09 5.88
N ARG A 46 12.18 12.23 7.05
CA ARG A 46 12.47 11.43 8.25
C ARG A 46 11.27 10.53 8.50
N GLY A 47 11.34 9.29 8.01
CA GLY A 47 10.26 8.31 8.15
C GLY A 47 10.51 7.00 7.38
N PHE A 48 11.17 7.08 6.22
CA PHE A 48 11.60 5.92 5.43
C PHE A 48 13.07 6.09 5.01
N ASP A 49 13.98 6.05 5.99
CA ASP A 49 15.43 5.95 5.72
C ASP A 49 15.87 4.51 5.97
N ARG A 50 16.13 3.76 4.90
CA ARG A 50 16.35 2.30 4.92
C ARG A 50 17.80 1.92 5.29
N THR A 51 18.61 2.86 5.78
CA THR A 51 20.07 2.72 5.92
C THR A 51 20.57 2.53 7.37
N ARG A 52 19.80 1.86 8.23
CA ARG A 52 20.34 1.38 9.53
C ARG A 52 21.02 0.03 9.32
N THR A 53 22.31 -0.03 9.63
CA THR A 53 23.14 -1.23 9.61
C THR A 53 22.68 -2.26 10.66
N PRO A 54 22.94 -3.57 10.45
CA PRO A 54 22.48 -4.63 11.36
C PRO A 54 22.90 -4.42 12.82
N ASP A 55 24.12 -3.93 13.05
CA ASP A 55 24.70 -3.69 14.39
C ASP A 55 24.13 -2.44 15.12
N SER A 56 22.96 -1.96 14.72
CA SER A 56 22.25 -0.86 15.40
C SER A 56 20.78 -1.16 15.72
N LEU A 57 20.39 -2.44 15.66
CA LEU A 57 19.04 -2.91 16.03
C LEU A 57 18.83 -3.16 17.54
N GLN A 58 19.86 -2.93 18.37
CA GLN A 58 19.69 -2.71 19.80
C GLN A 58 19.41 -1.23 20.10
N ASP A 59 18.19 -0.77 19.80
CA ASP A 59 17.35 0.08 20.69
C ASP A 59 16.10 0.58 19.92
N SER A 60 15.20 -0.36 19.63
CA SER A 60 13.77 -0.06 19.42
C SER A 60 12.90 -0.79 20.45
N SER A 61 13.50 -1.17 21.58
CA SER A 61 12.88 -1.86 22.73
C SER A 61 12.01 -0.96 23.61
N ALA A 62 11.67 0.24 23.12
CA ALA A 62 10.77 1.19 23.76
C ALA A 62 9.51 1.47 22.93
N ALA A 63 8.91 0.42 22.34
CA ALA A 63 7.46 0.41 22.22
C ALA A 63 6.90 0.71 23.62
N SER A 64 6.03 1.73 23.75
CA SER A 64 5.49 2.13 25.07
C SER A 64 4.98 0.91 25.82
N LYS A 65 5.13 0.85 27.15
CA LYS A 65 4.60 -0.22 28.02
C LYS A 65 3.09 -0.49 27.84
N ASP A 66 2.40 0.40 27.14
CA ASP A 66 1.00 0.29 26.72
C ASP A 66 0.74 -0.69 25.55
N TYR A 67 1.78 -1.09 24.80
CA TYR A 67 1.68 -2.06 23.69
C TYR A 67 2.08 -3.44 24.20
N VAL A 68 1.10 -4.35 24.27
CA VAL A 68 1.29 -5.73 24.73
C VAL A 68 1.27 -6.65 23.52
N THR A 69 2.32 -7.47 23.37
CA THR A 69 2.41 -8.50 22.34
C THR A 69 1.75 -9.79 22.85
N HIS A 70 0.94 -10.40 22.00
CA HIS A 70 0.27 -11.67 22.24
C HIS A 70 0.46 -12.60 21.03
N PHE A 71 0.20 -13.89 21.25
CA PHE A 71 0.19 -14.89 20.19
C PHE A 71 -1.11 -15.69 20.27
N TYR A 72 -1.82 -15.78 19.15
CA TYR A 72 -3.00 -16.61 18.97
C TYR A 72 -2.58 -17.99 18.43
N ASP A 73 -3.26 -19.06 18.86
CA ASP A 73 -3.11 -20.40 18.28
C ASP A 73 -3.97 -20.48 17.01
N GLN A 74 -3.35 -20.08 15.89
CA GLN A 74 -4.01 -19.94 14.61
C GLN A 74 -4.08 -21.28 13.86
N THR A 75 -5.23 -21.56 13.24
CA THR A 75 -5.42 -22.73 12.37
C THR A 75 -4.58 -22.59 11.10
N LEU A 76 -3.82 -23.63 10.73
CA LEU A 76 -2.95 -23.58 9.56
C LEU A 76 -3.74 -23.43 8.25
N ASP A 77 -4.86 -24.14 8.14
CA ASP A 77 -5.66 -24.19 6.92
C ASP A 77 -7.16 -24.03 7.22
N HIS A 78 -7.68 -22.85 6.91
CA HIS A 78 -9.08 -22.47 7.13
C HIS A 78 -10.07 -23.07 6.12
N PHE A 79 -9.59 -23.70 5.05
CA PHE A 79 -10.41 -24.07 3.88
C PHE A 79 -10.46 -25.58 3.59
N ASN A 80 -10.01 -26.41 4.53
CA ASN A 80 -9.99 -27.86 4.39
C ASN A 80 -10.14 -28.53 5.77
N TYR A 81 -10.63 -29.77 5.79
CA TYR A 81 -10.99 -30.52 7.01
C TYR A 81 -10.13 -31.77 7.22
N GLN A 82 -8.99 -31.88 6.51
CA GLN A 82 -8.05 -32.98 6.70
C GLN A 82 -7.38 -32.89 8.08
N PRO A 83 -6.92 -34.00 8.68
CA PRO A 83 -6.26 -33.98 10.00
C PRO A 83 -5.09 -32.98 10.10
N GLN A 84 -4.38 -32.74 9.00
CA GLN A 84 -3.27 -31.80 8.90
C GLN A 84 -3.74 -30.32 8.90
N SER A 85 -4.97 -30.03 8.47
CA SER A 85 -5.52 -28.67 8.40
C SER A 85 -5.72 -28.05 9.79
N TYR A 86 -6.05 -28.87 10.79
CA TYR A 86 -6.17 -28.48 12.21
C TYR A 86 -4.82 -28.31 12.93
N THR A 87 -3.68 -28.41 12.24
CA THR A 87 -2.39 -28.05 12.86
C THR A 87 -2.38 -26.56 13.16
N ILE A 88 -1.83 -26.19 14.31
CA ILE A 88 -1.81 -24.79 14.79
C ILE A 88 -0.42 -24.17 14.68
N PHE A 89 -0.38 -22.84 14.54
CA PHE A 89 0.84 -22.05 14.68
C PHE A 89 0.58 -20.78 15.49
N LYS A 90 1.63 -20.23 16.10
CA LYS A 90 1.53 -18.98 16.86
C LYS A 90 1.52 -17.79 15.90
N GLN A 91 0.39 -17.11 15.78
CA GLN A 91 0.28 -15.86 15.03
C GLN A 91 0.32 -14.66 15.97
N LYS A 92 1.19 -13.71 15.68
CA LYS A 92 1.43 -12.53 16.50
C LYS A 92 0.35 -11.47 16.32
N TYR A 93 -0.08 -10.88 17.43
CA TYR A 93 -0.85 -9.65 17.43
C TYR A 93 -0.41 -8.73 18.58
N VAL A 94 -0.63 -7.42 18.43
CA VAL A 94 -0.24 -6.41 19.41
C VAL A 94 -1.45 -5.56 19.78
N VAL A 95 -1.72 -5.45 21.08
CA VAL A 95 -2.87 -4.71 21.64
C VAL A 95 -2.39 -3.48 22.39
N ASN A 96 -3.14 -2.38 22.30
CA ASN A 96 -3.01 -1.26 23.22
C ASN A 96 -4.39 -0.71 23.59
N SER A 97 -4.78 -0.94 24.84
CA SER A 97 -6.07 -0.62 25.43
C SER A 97 -6.05 0.65 26.31
N LYS A 98 -4.92 1.37 26.42
CA LYS A 98 -4.71 2.53 27.32
C LYS A 98 -5.77 3.65 27.17
N HIS A 99 -6.39 3.76 26.01
CA HIS A 99 -7.41 4.76 25.68
C HIS A 99 -8.77 4.15 25.29
N TRP A 100 -8.93 2.83 25.46
CA TRP A 100 -10.18 2.13 25.22
C TRP A 100 -11.17 2.45 26.33
N ARG A 101 -12.40 2.79 25.96
CA ARG A 101 -13.49 3.11 26.89
C ARG A 101 -14.79 2.56 26.33
N ARG A 102 -15.73 2.22 27.22
CA ARG A 102 -17.08 1.79 26.85
C ARG A 102 -17.74 2.81 25.92
N GLY A 103 -18.50 2.31 24.96
CA GLY A 103 -19.36 3.08 24.09
C GLY A 103 -20.61 3.60 24.82
N PRO A 104 -21.55 4.21 24.08
CA PRO A 104 -22.83 4.65 24.63
C PRO A 104 -23.55 3.51 25.38
N HIS A 105 -24.23 3.84 26.48
CA HIS A 105 -25.05 2.91 27.27
C HIS A 105 -24.29 1.66 27.78
N GLY A 106 -22.97 1.78 27.97
CA GLY A 106 -22.15 0.70 28.52
C GLY A 106 -21.75 -0.39 27.51
N ALA A 107 -22.05 -0.22 26.22
CA ALA A 107 -21.58 -1.11 25.16
C ALA A 107 -20.04 -1.17 25.09
N ALA A 108 -19.47 -2.21 24.47
CA ALA A 108 -18.02 -2.30 24.31
C ALA A 108 -17.49 -1.18 23.39
N GLY A 109 -16.29 -0.66 23.69
CA GLY A 109 -15.67 0.43 22.92
C GLY A 109 -15.20 -0.01 21.53
N PRO A 110 -15.01 0.90 20.56
CA PRO A 110 -14.54 0.53 19.23
C PRO A 110 -13.16 -0.12 19.23
N ILE A 111 -12.88 -0.95 18.22
CA ILE A 111 -11.55 -1.52 17.97
C ILE A 111 -11.08 -1.01 16.61
N PHE A 112 -9.86 -0.46 16.57
CA PHE A 112 -9.17 -0.16 15.30
C PHE A 112 -8.12 -1.24 15.07
N ALA A 113 -8.35 -2.06 14.04
CA ALA A 113 -7.51 -3.19 13.69
C ALA A 113 -6.67 -2.88 12.45
N TYR A 114 -5.34 -2.88 12.58
CA TYR A 114 -4.43 -2.82 11.43
C TYR A 114 -4.26 -4.22 10.83
N MET A 115 -4.55 -4.35 9.54
CA MET A 115 -4.28 -5.57 8.77
C MET A 115 -2.80 -5.54 8.37
N GLY A 116 -2.02 -6.47 8.92
CA GLY A 116 -0.60 -6.63 8.58
C GLY A 116 -0.40 -6.79 7.07
N ASP A 117 0.69 -6.21 6.58
CA ASP A 117 1.05 -6.17 5.17
C ASP A 117 2.21 -7.15 4.91
N GLU A 118 2.99 -6.93 3.85
CA GLU A 118 4.15 -7.73 3.47
C GLU A 118 5.38 -7.57 4.41
N SER A 119 5.16 -7.35 5.71
CA SER A 119 6.23 -7.04 6.68
C SER A 119 5.95 -7.48 8.13
N PRO A 120 7.01 -7.64 8.96
CA PRO A 120 6.88 -7.86 10.40
C PRO A 120 6.15 -6.70 11.09
N ILE A 121 5.16 -7.02 11.93
CA ILE A 121 4.21 -6.04 12.46
C ILE A 121 4.86 -4.96 13.34
N ASN A 122 6.03 -5.26 13.92
CA ASN A 122 6.77 -4.35 14.81
C ASN A 122 7.05 -2.98 14.18
N ALA A 123 7.30 -2.93 12.87
CA ALA A 123 7.58 -1.66 12.17
C ALA A 123 6.33 -0.77 12.06
N SER A 124 5.14 -1.38 12.06
CA SER A 124 3.85 -0.73 11.89
C SER A 124 3.24 -0.24 13.22
N VAL A 125 3.59 -0.87 14.35
CA VAL A 125 3.14 -0.47 15.69
C VAL A 125 3.57 0.97 16.00
N GLY A 126 2.60 1.87 16.16
CA GLY A 126 2.85 3.31 16.40
C GLY A 126 3.19 4.12 15.15
N THR A 127 3.85 3.52 14.15
CA THR A 127 4.14 4.16 12.84
C THR A 127 2.87 4.37 12.01
N ILE A 128 1.94 3.41 12.03
CA ILE A 128 0.58 3.56 11.49
C ILE A 128 -0.25 4.40 12.48
N GLY A 129 0.12 5.67 12.58
CA GLY A 129 -0.43 6.59 13.56
C GLY A 129 -1.88 6.96 13.33
N PHE A 130 -2.56 6.54 12.25
CA PHE A 130 -4.03 6.64 12.17
C PHE A 130 -4.70 6.06 13.43
N LEU A 131 -4.22 4.90 13.90
CA LEU A 131 -4.70 4.28 15.13
C LEU A 131 -4.37 5.20 16.33
N THR A 132 -3.07 5.44 16.56
CA THR A 132 -2.54 6.19 17.70
C THR A 132 -3.08 7.63 17.84
N ASP A 133 -3.26 8.36 16.73
CA ASP A 133 -3.76 9.74 16.74
C ASP A 133 -5.28 9.84 16.95
N ASN A 134 -6.02 8.75 16.69
CA ASN A 134 -7.48 8.72 16.80
C ASN A 134 -8.01 7.96 18.03
N VAL A 135 -7.24 7.09 18.68
CA VAL A 135 -7.76 6.30 19.83
C VAL A 135 -8.38 7.14 20.94
N ARG A 136 -7.79 8.29 21.31
CA ARG A 136 -8.40 9.20 22.31
C ARG A 136 -9.72 9.82 21.85
N ARG A 137 -9.84 10.10 20.55
CA ARG A 137 -11.02 10.73 19.95
C ARG A 137 -12.21 9.77 19.94
N PHE A 138 -11.96 8.53 19.53
CA PHE A 138 -13.00 7.50 19.44
C PHE A 138 -13.21 6.77 20.77
N GLY A 139 -12.21 6.71 21.63
CA GLY A 139 -12.19 5.80 22.78
C GLY A 139 -11.85 4.37 22.37
N ALA A 140 -11.06 4.21 21.30
CA ALA A 140 -10.85 2.93 20.63
C ALA A 140 -9.64 2.17 21.19
N MET A 141 -9.69 0.85 21.16
CA MET A 141 -8.52 -0.01 21.33
C MET A 141 -7.73 -0.07 20.03
N GLN A 142 -6.41 -0.18 20.13
CA GLN A 142 -5.55 -0.52 19.00
C GLN A 142 -5.32 -2.03 18.97
N LEU A 143 -5.49 -2.64 17.80
CA LEU A 143 -5.11 -4.00 17.50
C LEU A 143 -4.25 -3.97 16.22
N TYR A 144 -3.07 -4.59 16.24
CA TYR A 144 -2.24 -4.78 15.06
C TYR A 144 -2.06 -6.29 14.89
N ILE A 145 -2.39 -6.84 13.73
CA ILE A 145 -2.33 -8.29 13.51
C ILE A 145 -1.26 -8.57 12.46
N GLU A 146 -0.27 -9.40 12.80
CA GLU A 146 0.79 -9.76 11.87
C GLU A 146 0.26 -10.73 10.80
N HIS A 147 0.68 -10.52 9.55
CA HIS A 147 0.31 -11.41 8.45
C HIS A 147 1.08 -12.74 8.59
N ARG A 148 0.40 -13.89 8.38
CA ARG A 148 1.07 -15.21 8.34
C ARG A 148 2.26 -15.20 7.37
N PHE A 149 3.32 -15.93 7.70
CA PHE A 149 4.61 -15.96 6.99
C PHE A 149 5.45 -14.67 7.03
N TYR A 150 5.05 -13.62 7.77
CA TYR A 150 5.91 -12.47 8.04
C TYR A 150 6.21 -12.36 9.54
N GLY A 151 7.40 -11.82 9.87
CA GLY A 151 7.82 -11.61 11.25
C GLY A 151 7.95 -12.91 12.05
N GLU A 152 7.26 -12.96 13.19
CA GLU A 152 7.29 -14.13 14.08
C GLU A 152 6.14 -15.12 13.77
N SER A 153 5.22 -14.74 12.88
CA SER A 153 4.01 -15.49 12.53
C SER A 153 4.24 -16.58 11.47
N ILE A 154 5.26 -17.41 11.67
CA ILE A 154 5.67 -18.45 10.71
C ILE A 154 5.07 -19.82 11.07
N PRO A 155 4.32 -20.46 10.16
CA PRO A 155 3.77 -21.79 10.39
C PRO A 155 4.77 -22.90 10.75
N ALA A 156 4.25 -23.89 11.49
CA ALA A 156 4.98 -25.09 11.93
C ALA A 156 6.27 -24.82 12.74
N GLY A 157 6.43 -23.62 13.32
CA GLY A 157 7.62 -23.25 14.09
C GLY A 157 8.92 -23.24 13.28
N LEU A 158 8.81 -23.19 11.95
CA LEU A 158 9.95 -23.16 11.04
C LEU A 158 10.54 -21.75 10.98
N SER A 159 11.82 -21.63 10.60
CA SER A 159 12.33 -20.34 10.13
C SER A 159 11.68 -20.00 8.78
N PHE A 160 11.50 -18.71 8.49
CA PHE A 160 10.90 -18.23 7.24
C PHE A 160 11.46 -18.95 6.00
N LYS A 161 12.79 -19.02 5.88
CA LYS A 161 13.47 -19.70 4.76
C LYS A 161 13.11 -21.19 4.63
N LYS A 162 12.85 -21.90 5.73
CA LYS A 162 12.40 -23.30 5.72
C LYS A 162 10.91 -23.41 5.38
N ALA A 163 10.07 -22.54 5.94
CA ALA A 163 8.63 -22.50 5.63
C ALA A 163 8.40 -22.17 4.15
N LEU A 164 9.09 -21.15 3.62
CA LEU A 164 9.07 -20.79 2.21
C LEU A 164 9.75 -21.86 1.33
N GLY A 165 10.79 -22.55 1.81
CA GLY A 165 11.41 -23.65 1.06
C GLY A 165 10.51 -24.88 0.89
N ASN A 166 9.62 -25.13 1.85
CA ASN A 166 8.74 -26.30 1.87
C ASN A 166 7.45 -26.04 1.09
N ALA A 167 7.25 -26.72 -0.03
CA ALA A 167 6.08 -26.54 -0.90
C ALA A 167 4.73 -26.82 -0.19
N THR A 168 4.67 -27.79 0.72
CA THR A 168 3.46 -28.12 1.48
C THR A 168 3.10 -27.00 2.45
N ILE A 169 4.08 -26.44 3.17
CA ILE A 169 3.84 -25.35 4.12
C ILE A 169 3.58 -24.03 3.38
N ARG A 170 4.41 -23.67 2.39
CA ARG A 170 4.25 -22.45 1.57
C ARG A 170 2.88 -22.38 0.87
N GLY A 171 2.23 -23.52 0.61
CA GLY A 171 0.86 -23.55 0.08
C GLY A 171 -0.18 -22.80 0.93
N TYR A 172 0.06 -22.66 2.24
CA TYR A 172 -0.80 -21.90 3.16
C TYR A 172 -0.50 -20.40 3.23
N PHE A 173 0.45 -19.91 2.43
CA PHE A 173 0.82 -18.51 2.35
C PHE A 173 0.00 -17.82 1.24
N SER A 174 -1.24 -17.45 1.57
CA SER A 174 -2.16 -16.73 0.69
C SER A 174 -2.99 -15.68 1.43
N SER A 175 -3.47 -14.71 0.67
CA SER A 175 -4.38 -13.64 1.12
C SER A 175 -5.67 -14.19 1.71
N ALA A 176 -6.29 -15.21 1.11
CA ALA A 176 -7.52 -15.82 1.62
C ALA A 176 -7.33 -16.40 3.03
N GLN A 177 -6.20 -17.09 3.27
CA GLN A 177 -5.85 -17.63 4.59
C GLN A 177 -5.56 -16.51 5.59
N ALA A 178 -4.86 -15.45 5.18
CA ALA A 178 -4.59 -14.29 6.04
C ALA A 178 -5.86 -13.50 6.41
N LEU A 179 -6.87 -13.42 5.55
CA LEU A 179 -8.15 -12.78 5.88
C LEU A 179 -8.96 -13.59 6.90
N ALA A 180 -8.94 -14.92 6.79
CA ALA A 180 -9.52 -15.80 7.79
C ALA A 180 -8.78 -15.67 9.14
N ASP A 181 -7.45 -15.56 9.12
CA ASP A 181 -6.66 -15.30 10.32
C ASP A 181 -7.09 -14.02 11.06
N TYR A 182 -7.22 -12.91 10.32
CA TYR A 182 -7.66 -11.64 10.89
C TYR A 182 -9.07 -11.73 11.46
N ALA A 183 -9.96 -12.46 10.80
CA ALA A 183 -11.31 -12.72 11.29
C ALA A 183 -11.29 -13.49 12.63
N GLU A 184 -10.51 -14.57 12.73
CA GLU A 184 -10.38 -15.34 13.98
C GLU A 184 -9.74 -14.52 15.10
N ILE A 185 -8.65 -13.81 14.85
CA ILE A 185 -7.98 -12.99 15.88
C ILE A 185 -8.89 -11.85 16.36
N ILE A 186 -9.63 -11.18 15.46
CA ILE A 186 -10.59 -10.15 15.87
C ILE A 186 -11.70 -10.76 16.75
N ARG A 187 -12.19 -11.95 16.43
CA ARG A 187 -13.19 -12.65 17.26
C ARG A 187 -12.63 -13.05 18.61
N HIS A 188 -11.49 -13.73 18.64
CA HIS A 188 -10.78 -14.14 19.86
C HIS A 188 -10.51 -12.94 20.78
N VAL A 189 -10.04 -11.81 20.25
CA VAL A 189 -9.82 -10.58 21.03
C VAL A 189 -11.13 -10.02 21.59
N LYS A 190 -12.23 -10.07 20.83
CA LYS A 190 -13.55 -9.64 21.32
C LYS A 190 -14.08 -10.55 22.43
N GLU A 191 -14.01 -11.86 22.25
CA GLU A 191 -14.46 -12.87 23.22
C GLU A 191 -13.62 -12.80 24.52
N THR A 192 -12.28 -12.74 24.41
CA THR A 192 -11.35 -12.64 25.56
C THR A 192 -11.55 -11.38 26.40
N LEU A 193 -12.08 -10.31 25.82
CA LEU A 193 -12.30 -9.03 26.49
C LEU A 193 -13.79 -8.74 26.80
N SER A 194 -14.67 -9.73 26.62
CA SER A 194 -16.15 -9.60 26.75
C SER A 194 -16.69 -8.38 25.99
N ALA A 195 -16.28 -8.30 24.73
CA ALA A 195 -16.43 -7.15 23.85
C ALA A 195 -17.06 -7.52 22.51
N GLU A 196 -17.97 -8.49 22.51
CA GLU A 196 -18.69 -9.02 21.34
C GLU A 196 -19.46 -7.90 20.60
N SER A 197 -19.96 -6.91 21.36
CA SER A 197 -20.64 -5.71 20.86
C SER A 197 -19.70 -4.58 20.38
N ALA A 198 -18.37 -4.81 20.33
CA ALA A 198 -17.43 -3.79 19.88
C ALA A 198 -17.48 -3.63 18.35
N PRO A 199 -17.71 -2.40 17.82
CA PRO A 199 -17.54 -2.12 16.40
C PRO A 199 -16.07 -2.12 16.02
N VAL A 200 -15.71 -2.95 15.04
CA VAL A 200 -14.33 -3.05 14.53
C VAL A 200 -14.20 -2.31 13.21
N VAL A 201 -13.26 -1.38 13.13
CA VAL A 201 -12.88 -0.70 11.88
C VAL A 201 -11.49 -1.18 11.50
N VAL A 202 -11.38 -1.76 10.30
CA VAL A 202 -10.09 -2.23 9.77
C VAL A 202 -9.38 -1.14 9.00
N VAL A 203 -8.06 -1.11 9.11
CA VAL A 203 -7.18 -0.11 8.48
C VAL A 203 -6.01 -0.85 7.84
N GLY A 204 -5.61 -0.43 6.64
CA GLY A 204 -4.44 -1.00 5.98
C GLY A 204 -3.86 -0.05 4.93
N GLY A 205 -2.55 -0.15 4.70
CA GLY A 205 -1.84 0.53 3.62
C GLY A 205 -1.37 -0.47 2.55
N SER A 206 -1.21 -0.05 1.29
CA SER A 206 -0.69 -0.92 0.22
C SER A 206 -1.50 -2.23 0.09
N TYR A 207 -0.83 -3.39 0.13
CA TYR A 207 -1.44 -4.72 0.23
C TYR A 207 -2.26 -4.93 1.50
N GLY A 208 -1.83 -4.43 2.66
CA GLY A 208 -2.68 -4.37 3.87
C GLY A 208 -3.98 -3.59 3.63
N GLY A 209 -3.93 -2.56 2.77
CA GLY A 209 -5.10 -1.81 2.32
C GLY A 209 -5.99 -2.61 1.36
N MET A 210 -5.40 -3.46 0.50
CA MET A 210 -6.14 -4.44 -0.30
C MET A 210 -6.86 -5.44 0.62
N LEU A 211 -6.15 -6.01 1.60
CA LEU A 211 -6.71 -6.92 2.61
C LEU A 211 -7.87 -6.27 3.38
N ALA A 212 -7.71 -5.02 3.82
CA ALA A 212 -8.78 -4.28 4.49
C ALA A 212 -10.03 -4.07 3.60
N ALA A 213 -9.86 -3.90 2.28
CA ALA A 213 -10.97 -3.80 1.33
C ALA A 213 -11.57 -5.17 0.94
N PHE A 214 -10.77 -6.23 0.98
CA PHE A 214 -11.10 -7.60 0.60
C PHE A 214 -11.68 -8.45 1.75
N LEU A 215 -11.69 -7.93 2.97
CA LEU A 215 -12.17 -8.66 4.15
C LEU A 215 -13.68 -8.96 4.07
N HIS A 216 -14.04 -10.15 3.60
CA HIS A 216 -15.41 -10.61 3.37
C HIS A 216 -16.26 -10.89 4.63
N TYR A 217 -15.94 -10.26 5.76
CA TYR A 217 -16.58 -10.50 7.07
C TYR A 217 -17.31 -9.25 7.61
N PRO A 218 -18.40 -8.78 6.96
CA PRO A 218 -19.15 -7.59 7.39
C PRO A 218 -19.91 -7.78 8.72
N HIS A 219 -20.00 -9.02 9.22
CA HIS A 219 -20.52 -9.33 10.55
C HIS A 219 -19.45 -9.16 11.66
N ILE A 220 -18.15 -9.13 11.29
CA ILE A 220 -17.03 -8.89 12.21
C ILE A 220 -16.64 -7.41 12.22
N THR A 221 -16.69 -6.74 11.07
CA THR A 221 -16.21 -5.35 10.90
C THR A 221 -17.29 -4.40 10.36
N VAL A 222 -17.30 -3.16 10.85
CA VAL A 222 -18.31 -2.14 10.50
C VAL A 222 -17.87 -1.23 9.33
N GLY A 223 -16.61 -1.34 8.91
CA GLY A 223 -16.07 -0.60 7.76
C GLY A 223 -14.54 -0.64 7.68
N ALA A 224 -14.01 -0.21 6.55
CA ALA A 224 -12.59 -0.29 6.20
C ALA A 224 -12.00 1.06 5.74
N LEU A 225 -10.76 1.33 6.13
CA LEU A 225 -9.89 2.37 5.55
C LEU A 225 -8.77 1.69 4.76
N ALA A 226 -8.94 1.64 3.44
CA ALA A 226 -8.01 1.06 2.48
C ALA A 226 -7.15 2.17 1.86
N SER A 227 -6.00 2.45 2.48
CA SER A 227 -5.10 3.53 2.07
C SER A 227 -4.13 3.06 0.99
N SER A 228 -4.04 3.82 -0.11
CA SER A 228 -3.19 3.54 -1.27
C SER A 228 -3.35 2.11 -1.83
N ALA A 229 -4.52 1.50 -1.65
CA ALA A 229 -4.78 0.10 -2.00
C ALA A 229 -4.98 -0.08 -3.52
N PRO A 230 -4.06 -0.76 -4.24
CA PRO A 230 -4.11 -0.87 -5.70
C PRO A 230 -5.03 -2.01 -6.17
N ILE A 231 -6.28 -2.07 -5.69
CA ILE A 231 -7.18 -3.21 -5.98
C ILE A 231 -7.52 -3.40 -7.46
N LEU A 232 -7.33 -2.38 -8.30
CA LEU A 232 -7.53 -2.46 -9.76
C LEU A 232 -6.26 -2.92 -10.51
N SER A 233 -5.15 -3.19 -9.82
CA SER A 233 -3.89 -3.60 -10.45
C SER A 233 -3.92 -5.01 -11.07
N LEU A 234 -4.99 -5.77 -10.81
CA LEU A 234 -5.08 -7.21 -11.06
C LEU A 234 -6.00 -7.55 -12.25
N ASP A 235 -6.78 -6.58 -12.75
CA ASP A 235 -7.68 -6.75 -13.89
C ASP A 235 -6.95 -6.75 -15.25
N PHE A 236 -5.61 -6.76 -15.29
CA PHE A 236 -4.76 -6.45 -16.46
C PHE A 236 -4.96 -5.05 -17.09
N ILE A 237 -5.97 -4.30 -16.65
CA ILE A 237 -6.22 -2.89 -17.00
C ILE A 237 -5.34 -1.98 -16.12
N VAL A 238 -4.04 -2.27 -16.05
CA VAL A 238 -3.06 -1.32 -15.50
C VAL A 238 -2.73 -0.34 -16.63
N PRO A 239 -3.00 0.97 -16.49
CA PRO A 239 -2.60 1.94 -17.52
C PRO A 239 -1.08 1.90 -17.71
N GLU A 240 -0.62 2.07 -18.96
CA GLU A 240 0.79 1.99 -19.42
C GLU A 240 1.75 3.04 -18.81
N ASN A 241 1.54 3.47 -17.58
CA ASN A 241 2.11 4.68 -17.00
C ASN A 241 2.36 4.59 -15.50
N PHE A 242 2.33 3.42 -14.85
CA PHE A 242 2.66 3.27 -13.40
C PHE A 242 3.95 4.03 -13.03
N TYR A 243 5.02 3.74 -13.75
CA TYR A 243 6.33 4.38 -13.60
C TYR A 243 6.35 5.86 -14.02
N GLY A 244 5.39 6.32 -14.83
CA GLY A 244 5.20 7.72 -15.23
C GLY A 244 4.75 8.66 -14.09
N THR A 245 4.49 8.13 -12.88
CA THR A 245 4.44 8.93 -11.64
C THR A 245 5.73 8.87 -10.83
N VAL A 246 6.45 7.74 -10.83
CA VAL A 246 7.79 7.61 -10.19
C VAL A 246 8.79 8.61 -10.77
N THR A 247 8.68 8.87 -12.08
CA THR A 247 9.46 9.90 -12.79
C THR A 247 9.29 11.32 -12.22
N LYS A 248 8.17 11.61 -11.54
CA LYS A 248 7.84 12.94 -11.03
C LYS A 248 8.19 13.14 -9.54
N THR A 249 8.69 12.11 -8.86
CA THR A 249 8.81 12.08 -7.39
C THR A 249 10.20 11.69 -6.85
N SER A 250 11.16 11.38 -7.72
CA SER A 250 12.46 10.87 -7.30
C SER A 250 13.42 11.97 -6.80
N GLY A 251 13.81 11.91 -5.53
CA GLY A 251 14.83 12.76 -4.91
C GLY A 251 15.65 11.95 -3.90
N GLY A 252 16.89 11.58 -4.27
CA GLY A 252 17.74 10.67 -3.49
C GLY A 252 18.63 11.34 -2.44
N ASN A 253 18.84 10.66 -1.31
CA ASN A 253 19.70 11.09 -0.21
C ASN A 253 21.17 10.66 -0.50
N ARG A 254 22.07 11.62 -0.77
CA ARG A 254 23.44 11.37 -1.27
C ARG A 254 24.47 11.23 -0.14
N LYS A 255 24.54 10.08 0.53
CA LYS A 255 25.45 9.87 1.69
C LYS A 255 26.34 8.61 1.69
N LYS A 256 26.25 7.70 0.71
CA LYS A 256 27.22 6.60 0.54
C LYS A 256 28.17 6.90 -0.64
N PRO A 257 29.48 6.60 -0.54
CA PRO A 257 30.44 6.83 -1.63
C PRO A 257 30.31 5.81 -2.77
N CYS A 258 29.83 4.61 -2.47
CA CYS A 258 29.50 3.55 -3.43
C CYS A 258 28.07 3.06 -3.17
N TYR A 259 27.39 2.58 -4.21
CA TYR A 259 26.14 1.83 -4.08
C TYR A 259 26.49 0.34 -4.00
N ASP A 260 26.21 -0.29 -2.85
CA ASP A 260 26.12 -1.74 -2.83
C ASP A 260 24.78 -2.14 -3.45
N PHE A 261 24.83 -2.78 -4.60
CA PHE A 261 23.63 -3.26 -5.26
C PHE A 261 23.05 -4.48 -4.54
N ASN A 262 23.87 -5.26 -3.81
CA ASN A 262 23.46 -6.50 -3.11
C ASN A 262 22.62 -6.23 -1.85
N GLU A 263 22.79 -5.06 -1.22
CA GLU A 263 22.06 -4.60 -0.01
C GLU A 263 20.52 -4.63 -0.17
N PHE A 264 20.01 -4.74 -1.41
CA PHE A 264 18.58 -4.74 -1.73
C PHE A 264 17.97 -6.12 -2.07
N TRP A 265 18.73 -7.22 -2.16
CA TRP A 265 18.27 -8.42 -2.90
C TRP A 265 17.57 -9.52 -2.11
N SER A 266 17.59 -9.53 -0.78
CA SER A 266 16.77 -10.48 -0.02
C SER A 266 16.51 -10.01 1.41
N SER A 267 15.23 -9.83 1.74
CA SER A 267 14.72 -9.91 3.10
C SER A 267 13.51 -10.84 3.09
N GLU A 268 13.08 -11.30 4.27
CA GLU A 268 11.91 -12.19 4.39
C GLU A 268 10.66 -11.55 3.76
N SER A 269 10.48 -10.22 3.94
CA SER A 269 9.47 -9.44 3.22
C SER A 269 9.54 -9.56 1.70
N VAL A 270 10.74 -9.42 1.11
CA VAL A 270 10.92 -9.46 -0.36
C VAL A 270 10.63 -10.84 -0.91
N ASP A 271 11.18 -11.89 -0.29
CA ASP A 271 10.97 -13.27 -0.73
C ASP A 271 9.53 -13.76 -0.49
N GLY A 272 8.86 -13.26 0.55
CA GLY A 272 7.46 -13.55 0.83
C GLY A 272 6.52 -12.89 -0.17
N TRP A 273 6.74 -11.60 -0.44
CA TRP A 273 5.99 -10.86 -1.46
C TRP A 273 6.19 -11.42 -2.88
N ASP A 274 7.42 -11.85 -3.18
CA ASP A 274 7.74 -12.50 -4.44
C ASP A 274 7.00 -13.85 -4.62
N TRP A 275 6.83 -14.63 -3.53
CA TRP A 275 5.93 -15.79 -3.56
C TRP A 275 4.46 -15.39 -3.79
N GLN A 276 3.95 -14.38 -3.07
CA GLN A 276 2.54 -13.97 -3.19
C GLN A 276 2.21 -13.46 -4.60
N THR A 277 3.10 -12.66 -5.20
CA THR A 277 2.92 -12.20 -6.58
C THR A 277 3.05 -13.35 -7.58
N CYS A 278 4.04 -14.24 -7.42
CA CYS A 278 4.18 -15.43 -8.28
C CYS A 278 3.04 -16.44 -8.18
N SER A 279 2.22 -16.41 -7.12
CA SER A 279 1.14 -17.38 -6.89
C SER A 279 -0.24 -16.81 -7.24
N GLU A 280 -0.63 -15.70 -6.62
CA GLU A 280 -1.98 -15.13 -6.72
C GLU A 280 -2.00 -13.64 -7.11
N ILE A 281 -1.12 -12.80 -6.56
CA ILE A 281 -1.13 -11.34 -6.75
C ILE A 281 -0.36 -10.94 -8.02
N VAL A 282 -0.77 -11.48 -9.16
CA VAL A 282 -0.08 -11.25 -10.45
C VAL A 282 -0.38 -9.83 -10.95
N GLN A 283 0.52 -8.89 -10.66
CA GLN A 283 0.43 -7.50 -11.11
C GLN A 283 1.26 -7.30 -12.39
N PRO A 284 0.65 -7.02 -13.56
CA PRO A 284 1.35 -6.91 -14.84
C PRO A 284 2.01 -5.54 -15.03
N PHE A 285 2.88 -5.14 -14.10
CA PHE A 285 3.61 -3.87 -14.18
C PHE A 285 4.71 -3.93 -15.26
N GLY A 286 4.52 -3.19 -16.35
CA GLY A 286 5.50 -3.00 -17.42
C GLY A 286 5.96 -1.54 -17.56
N ARG A 287 6.98 -1.35 -18.39
CA ARG A 287 7.46 -0.05 -18.89
C ARG A 287 7.57 -0.10 -20.41
N GLY A 288 6.87 0.79 -21.09
CA GLY A 288 7.01 1.00 -22.53
C GLY A 288 8.35 1.65 -22.90
N ALA A 289 8.50 1.99 -24.18
CA ALA A 289 9.71 2.64 -24.68
C ALA A 289 9.68 4.17 -24.59
N ASN A 290 8.49 4.77 -24.63
CA ASN A 290 8.29 6.22 -24.78
C ASN A 290 7.35 6.83 -23.70
N ASP A 291 6.95 6.04 -22.70
CA ASP A 291 6.01 6.36 -21.62
C ASP A 291 6.72 6.86 -20.33
N THR A 292 7.99 6.53 -20.16
CA THR A 292 8.76 6.75 -18.92
C THR A 292 10.18 7.23 -19.19
N MET A 293 10.89 7.72 -18.16
CA MET A 293 12.31 8.07 -18.27
C MET A 293 13.26 6.86 -18.22
N PHE A 294 12.72 5.65 -18.14
CA PHE A 294 13.49 4.42 -17.89
C PHE A 294 13.48 3.53 -19.14
N TYR A 295 14.51 2.70 -19.32
CA TYR A 295 14.58 1.75 -20.43
C TYR A 295 13.35 0.83 -20.53
N ALA A 296 12.89 0.58 -21.76
CA ALA A 296 11.78 -0.33 -22.03
C ALA A 296 11.92 -1.68 -21.33
N SER A 297 10.85 -2.13 -20.70
CA SER A 297 10.72 -3.42 -20.02
C SER A 297 9.23 -3.75 -19.90
N PRO A 298 8.55 -4.06 -21.02
CA PRO A 298 7.15 -4.43 -20.99
C PRO A 298 6.93 -5.70 -20.16
N PHE A 299 5.73 -5.86 -19.62
CA PHE A 299 5.39 -7.06 -18.86
C PHE A 299 5.24 -8.25 -19.82
N ASP A 300 6.09 -9.27 -19.65
CA ASP A 300 6.05 -10.53 -20.39
C ASP A 300 5.58 -11.65 -19.46
N TYR A 301 4.33 -12.08 -19.65
CA TYR A 301 3.71 -13.12 -18.83
C TYR A 301 4.39 -14.50 -18.99
N LYS A 302 4.99 -14.79 -20.16
CA LYS A 302 5.74 -16.04 -20.37
C LYS A 302 7.02 -16.02 -19.56
N ARG A 303 7.81 -14.95 -19.66
CA ARG A 303 9.03 -14.76 -18.85
C ARG A 303 8.73 -14.72 -17.36
N TYR A 304 7.63 -14.09 -16.95
CA TYR A 304 7.15 -14.08 -15.57
C TYR A 304 6.81 -15.50 -15.07
N THR A 305 6.08 -16.27 -15.89
CA THR A 305 5.75 -17.67 -15.59
C THR A 305 7.02 -18.54 -15.49
N GLU A 306 8.00 -18.36 -16.37
CA GLU A 306 9.29 -19.07 -16.32
C GLU A 306 10.08 -18.74 -15.05
N TYR A 307 10.07 -17.49 -14.60
CA TYR A 307 10.66 -17.07 -13.32
C TYR A 307 10.01 -17.79 -12.13
N CYS A 308 8.68 -17.73 -12.03
CA CYS A 308 7.94 -18.34 -10.92
C CYS A 308 8.06 -19.88 -10.91
N LYS A 309 8.07 -20.52 -12.09
CA LYS A 309 8.39 -21.94 -12.24
C LYS A 309 9.80 -22.26 -11.71
N LYS A 310 10.80 -21.46 -12.09
CA LYS A 310 12.21 -21.68 -11.69
C LYS A 310 12.43 -21.48 -10.19
N LYS A 311 11.83 -20.44 -9.59
CA LYS A 311 12.06 -20.11 -8.16
C LYS A 311 11.20 -20.94 -7.20
N PHE A 312 9.94 -21.20 -7.56
CA PHE A 312 8.96 -21.79 -6.66
C PHE A 312 8.31 -23.09 -7.17
N GLY A 313 8.55 -23.51 -8.41
CA GLY A 313 7.96 -24.73 -8.98
C GLY A 313 6.47 -24.61 -9.33
N ILE A 314 5.93 -23.39 -9.40
CA ILE A 314 4.49 -23.14 -9.64
C ILE A 314 4.23 -22.39 -10.95
N ILE A 315 2.97 -22.41 -11.38
CA ILE A 315 2.44 -21.56 -12.44
C ILE A 315 1.59 -20.47 -11.76
N PRO A 316 1.80 -19.17 -12.05
CA PRO A 316 0.97 -18.10 -11.50
C PRO A 316 -0.50 -18.26 -11.87
N ARG A 317 -1.40 -17.87 -10.97
CA ARG A 317 -2.86 -17.90 -11.18
C ARG A 317 -3.41 -16.48 -11.31
N PRO A 318 -3.21 -15.80 -12.45
CA PRO A 318 -3.48 -14.37 -12.57
C PRO A 318 -4.94 -13.97 -12.33
N HIS A 319 -5.88 -14.87 -12.59
CA HIS A 319 -7.30 -14.62 -12.36
C HIS A 319 -7.79 -15.10 -10.99
N TRP A 320 -6.92 -15.55 -10.07
CA TRP A 320 -7.35 -16.03 -8.75
C TRP A 320 -7.92 -14.88 -7.91
N ILE A 321 -7.17 -13.80 -7.74
CA ILE A 321 -7.65 -12.65 -6.95
C ILE A 321 -8.89 -12.01 -7.58
N THR A 322 -8.91 -11.85 -8.91
CA THR A 322 -10.12 -11.34 -9.59
C THR A 322 -11.30 -12.28 -9.37
N THR A 323 -11.15 -13.61 -9.52
CA THR A 323 -12.26 -14.56 -9.29
C THR A 323 -12.77 -14.54 -7.85
N TYR A 324 -11.89 -14.45 -6.86
CA TYR A 324 -12.25 -14.56 -5.44
C TYR A 324 -12.80 -13.25 -4.86
N TYR A 325 -12.23 -12.09 -5.24
CA TYR A 325 -12.46 -10.82 -4.54
C TYR A 325 -13.32 -9.77 -5.27
N GLY A 326 -13.65 -9.93 -6.56
CA GLY A 326 -14.50 -8.92 -7.23
C GLY A 326 -14.78 -9.00 -8.73
N GLY A 327 -14.27 -10.00 -9.44
CA GLY A 327 -14.35 -10.15 -10.90
C GLY A 327 -13.63 -9.05 -11.69
N PHE A 328 -13.60 -9.22 -13.02
CA PHE A 328 -13.57 -8.05 -13.89
C PHE A 328 -14.79 -7.18 -13.56
N HIS A 329 -14.63 -5.85 -13.50
CA HIS A 329 -15.67 -4.92 -13.04
C HIS A 329 -15.89 -4.92 -11.50
N ILE A 330 -14.81 -4.99 -10.73
CA ILE A 330 -14.86 -4.88 -9.25
C ILE A 330 -15.55 -3.61 -8.74
N LYS A 331 -15.55 -2.49 -9.50
CA LYS A 331 -16.33 -1.29 -9.15
C LYS A 331 -17.83 -1.57 -9.13
N GLU A 332 -18.35 -2.28 -10.12
CA GLU A 332 -19.75 -2.67 -10.24
C GLU A 332 -20.15 -3.69 -9.16
N VAL A 333 -19.27 -4.64 -8.83
CA VAL A 333 -19.48 -5.59 -7.72
C VAL A 333 -19.53 -4.86 -6.38
N LEU A 334 -18.55 -3.99 -6.10
CA LEU A 334 -18.53 -3.15 -4.91
C LEU A 334 -19.77 -2.22 -4.84
N LYS A 335 -20.24 -1.68 -5.97
CA LYS A 335 -21.45 -0.85 -6.02
C LYS A 335 -22.73 -1.60 -5.64
N ARG A 336 -22.80 -2.92 -5.92
CA ARG A 336 -23.97 -3.77 -5.64
C ARG A 336 -23.93 -4.40 -4.26
N PHE A 337 -22.76 -4.86 -3.81
CA PHE A 337 -22.62 -5.73 -2.63
C PHE A 337 -21.69 -5.18 -1.55
N GLY A 338 -20.87 -4.17 -1.86
CA GLY A 338 -19.96 -3.57 -0.89
C GLY A 338 -20.59 -2.41 -0.12
N SER A 339 -20.07 -2.16 1.09
CA SER A 339 -20.45 -1.00 1.90
C SER A 339 -19.33 -0.58 2.85
N ASN A 340 -19.37 0.67 3.31
CA ASN A 340 -18.47 1.23 4.34
C ASN A 340 -16.97 1.04 4.06
N ILE A 341 -16.51 1.43 2.87
CA ILE A 341 -15.08 1.43 2.52
C ILE A 341 -14.65 2.85 2.16
N ILE A 342 -13.54 3.31 2.74
CA ILE A 342 -12.81 4.49 2.26
C ILE A 342 -11.61 3.99 1.46
N PHE A 343 -11.53 4.39 0.20
CA PHE A 343 -10.31 4.28 -0.59
C PHE A 343 -9.59 5.62 -0.59
N SER A 344 -8.56 5.76 0.23
CA SER A 344 -7.72 6.97 0.26
C SER A 344 -6.53 6.81 -0.70
N ASN A 345 -6.19 7.85 -1.46
CA ASN A 345 -5.16 7.78 -2.50
C ASN A 345 -4.43 9.12 -2.70
N GLY A 346 -3.12 9.13 -2.48
CA GLY A 346 -2.27 10.27 -2.85
C GLY A 346 -1.92 10.23 -4.34
N LEU A 347 -2.24 11.26 -5.12
CA LEU A 347 -2.04 11.21 -6.59
C LEU A 347 -0.56 11.33 -7.05
N ARG A 348 0.39 11.45 -6.11
CA ARG A 348 1.84 11.29 -6.36
C ARG A 348 2.34 9.88 -6.08
N ASP A 349 1.49 9.01 -5.55
CA ASP A 349 1.75 7.58 -5.44
C ASP A 349 1.53 6.93 -6.82
N PRO A 350 2.49 6.17 -7.38
CA PRO A 350 2.25 5.41 -8.61
C PRO A 350 1.13 4.37 -8.46
N TYR A 351 0.94 3.79 -7.27
CA TYR A 351 -0.13 2.82 -7.00
C TYR A 351 -1.53 3.42 -7.09
N SER A 352 -1.67 4.75 -6.96
CA SER A 352 -2.99 5.40 -7.08
C SER A 352 -3.63 5.21 -8.46
N ARG A 353 -2.85 4.93 -9.52
CA ARG A 353 -3.41 4.58 -10.85
C ARG A 353 -4.20 3.27 -10.85
N ALA A 354 -3.88 2.37 -9.92
CA ALA A 354 -4.57 1.11 -9.70
C ALA A 354 -5.51 1.17 -8.48
N GLY A 355 -5.68 2.33 -7.87
CA GLY A 355 -6.61 2.55 -6.75
C GLY A 355 -7.99 3.02 -7.21
N VAL A 356 -8.94 3.01 -6.28
CA VAL A 356 -10.26 3.65 -6.49
C VAL A 356 -10.13 5.16 -6.22
N LEU A 357 -10.32 5.96 -7.27
CA LEU A 357 -10.16 7.42 -7.25
C LEU A 357 -11.49 8.21 -7.20
N GLU A 358 -12.61 7.51 -7.36
CA GLU A 358 -13.97 8.08 -7.42
C GLU A 358 -14.92 7.33 -6.48
N ASN A 359 -15.99 7.97 -6.02
CA ASN A 359 -16.99 7.32 -5.18
C ASN A 359 -17.74 6.23 -5.97
N ILE A 360 -17.73 5.00 -5.47
CA ILE A 360 -18.47 3.88 -6.07
C ILE A 360 -19.94 3.90 -5.62
N SER A 361 -20.19 4.30 -4.36
CA SER A 361 -21.54 4.40 -3.79
C SER A 361 -21.63 5.53 -2.73
N LYS A 362 -22.76 5.63 -2.01
CA LYS A 362 -22.90 6.54 -0.85
C LYS A 362 -22.03 6.14 0.34
N SER A 363 -21.65 4.86 0.44
CA SER A 363 -20.89 4.27 1.56
C SER A 363 -19.50 3.79 1.17
N ILE A 364 -19.22 3.62 -0.14
CA ILE A 364 -17.89 3.36 -0.69
C ILE A 364 -17.38 4.62 -1.38
N VAL A 365 -16.43 5.30 -0.74
CA VAL A 365 -16.02 6.66 -1.08
C VAL A 365 -14.52 6.78 -1.32
N ALA A 366 -14.15 7.61 -2.28
CA ALA A 366 -12.77 7.95 -2.56
C ALA A 366 -12.34 9.22 -1.78
N VAL A 367 -11.11 9.20 -1.31
CA VAL A 367 -10.45 10.33 -0.64
C VAL A 367 -9.10 10.56 -1.29
N THR A 368 -9.09 11.34 -2.36
CA THR A 368 -7.89 11.61 -3.16
C THR A 368 -7.22 12.93 -2.77
N THR A 369 -5.89 12.97 -2.83
CA THR A 369 -5.12 14.21 -2.60
C THR A 369 -4.02 14.42 -3.64
N ALA A 370 -4.04 15.56 -4.34
CA ALA A 370 -3.12 15.86 -5.45
C ALA A 370 -1.62 15.93 -5.07
N LYS A 371 -1.32 16.09 -3.78
CA LYS A 371 0.05 16.17 -3.24
C LYS A 371 0.40 14.99 -2.32
N GLY A 372 -0.55 14.08 -2.05
CA GLY A 372 -0.31 12.88 -1.26
C GLY A 372 0.63 11.93 -1.99
N ALA A 373 1.54 11.31 -1.24
CA ALA A 373 2.29 10.14 -1.64
C ALA A 373 1.67 8.89 -0.97
N HIS A 374 2.32 7.74 -1.12
CA HIS A 374 1.86 6.45 -0.62
C HIS A 374 1.54 6.48 0.88
N CYS A 375 0.34 6.06 1.27
CA CYS A 375 -0.13 5.88 2.65
C CYS A 375 -0.01 7.11 3.60
N LEU A 376 0.17 8.33 3.10
CA LEU A 376 0.43 9.51 3.95
C LEU A 376 -0.71 9.89 4.91
N ASP A 377 -1.94 9.45 4.66
CA ASP A 377 -3.06 9.60 5.57
C ASP A 377 -2.95 8.71 6.82
N ILE A 378 -2.41 7.49 6.68
CA ILE A 378 -2.38 6.52 7.79
C ILE A 378 -1.08 6.53 8.62
N VAL A 379 0.02 7.09 8.11
CA VAL A 379 1.24 7.30 8.92
C VAL A 379 1.00 8.34 10.02
N GLN A 380 1.84 8.30 11.06
CA GLN A 380 1.78 9.22 12.21
C GLN A 380 1.74 10.70 11.80
N ALA A 381 0.85 11.47 12.43
CA ALA A 381 0.71 12.89 12.13
C ALA A 381 1.89 13.72 12.66
N ALA A 382 2.62 14.40 11.78
CA ALA A 382 3.56 15.43 12.16
C ALA A 382 2.79 16.71 12.51
N LYS A 383 2.26 16.78 13.75
CA LYS A 383 1.30 17.79 14.24
C LYS A 383 1.64 19.28 14.04
N LYS A 384 2.88 19.61 13.65
CA LYS A 384 3.36 20.97 13.31
C LYS A 384 3.84 21.14 11.86
N HIS A 385 3.87 20.07 11.06
CA HIS A 385 4.51 20.03 9.74
C HIS A 385 3.64 19.40 8.64
N ASP A 386 2.60 18.64 9.00
CA ASP A 386 1.64 18.13 8.02
C ASP A 386 0.95 19.31 7.32
N PRO A 387 0.95 19.36 5.97
CA PRO A 387 0.28 20.41 5.24
C PRO A 387 -1.25 20.31 5.38
N GLU A 388 -1.95 21.44 5.32
CA GLU A 388 -3.39 21.51 5.61
C GLU A 388 -4.24 20.55 4.76
N TRP A 389 -3.85 20.28 3.51
CA TRP A 389 -4.56 19.30 2.66
C TRP A 389 -4.54 17.87 3.23
N GLN A 390 -3.44 17.46 3.90
CA GLN A 390 -3.31 16.14 4.54
C GLN A 390 -4.09 16.10 5.85
N ILE A 391 -4.10 17.21 6.59
CA ILE A 391 -4.94 17.38 7.79
C ILE A 391 -6.43 17.29 7.41
N GLN A 392 -6.85 17.91 6.30
CA GLN A 392 -8.24 17.86 5.83
C GLN A 392 -8.64 16.49 5.28
N GLN A 393 -7.72 15.77 4.62
CA GLN A 393 -7.90 14.37 4.26
C GLN A 393 -8.22 13.51 5.50
N ARG A 394 -7.35 13.53 6.52
CA ARG A 394 -7.57 12.79 7.79
C ARG A 394 -8.86 13.22 8.50
N LYS A 395 -9.19 14.51 8.51
CA LYS A 395 -10.47 15.02 9.05
C LYS A 395 -11.69 14.45 8.30
N LYS A 396 -11.61 14.21 6.98
CA LYS A 396 -12.68 13.61 6.16
C LYS A 396 -12.86 12.13 6.50
N GLU A 397 -11.77 11.36 6.52
CA GLU A 397 -11.75 9.93 6.90
C GLU A 397 -12.36 9.70 8.29
N VAL A 398 -11.84 10.44 9.29
CA VAL A 398 -12.33 10.40 10.68
C VAL A 398 -13.82 10.76 10.79
N ARG A 399 -14.32 11.71 9.98
CA ARG A 399 -15.74 12.07 9.97
C ARG A 399 -16.61 10.94 9.41
N ILE A 400 -16.13 10.23 8.39
CA ILE A 400 -16.84 9.09 7.80
C ILE A 400 -16.89 7.93 8.82
N ILE A 401 -15.75 7.55 9.39
CA ILE A 401 -15.65 6.47 10.38
C ILE A 401 -16.48 6.75 11.64
N LYS A 402 -16.52 8.02 12.10
CA LYS A 402 -17.40 8.42 13.21
C LYS A 402 -18.88 8.18 12.92
N ARG A 403 -19.33 8.31 11.66
CA ARG A 403 -20.72 7.99 11.29
C ARG A 403 -20.99 6.49 11.30
N TRP A 404 -20.06 5.66 10.80
CA TRP A 404 -20.20 4.20 10.85
C TRP A 404 -20.35 3.68 12.28
N ILE A 405 -19.45 4.09 13.18
CA ILE A 405 -19.50 3.70 14.60
C ILE A 405 -20.77 4.21 15.29
N HIS A 406 -21.17 5.46 15.02
CA HIS A 406 -22.40 6.03 15.60
C HIS A 406 -23.66 5.33 15.09
N GLN A 407 -23.69 4.95 13.81
CA GLN A 407 -24.80 4.21 13.22
C GLN A 407 -24.88 2.79 13.80
N TYR A 408 -23.75 2.09 13.90
CA TYR A 408 -23.67 0.76 14.52
C TYR A 408 -24.24 0.74 15.94
N TYR A 409 -23.83 1.67 16.82
CA TYR A 409 -24.40 1.72 18.18
C TYR A 409 -25.90 2.05 18.20
N LYS A 410 -26.38 2.89 17.27
CA LYS A 410 -27.82 3.19 17.13
C LYS A 410 -28.63 1.99 16.67
N ASP A 411 -28.08 1.15 15.81
CA ASP A 411 -28.78 -0.03 15.31
C ASP A 411 -28.73 -1.14 16.35
N LEU A 412 -27.59 -1.34 17.03
CA LEU A 412 -27.47 -2.23 18.20
C LEU A 412 -28.53 -1.91 19.27
N GLN A 413 -28.77 -0.63 19.57
CA GLN A 413 -29.81 -0.19 20.53
C GLN A 413 -31.24 -0.51 20.13
N LYS A 414 -31.53 -0.75 18.84
CA LYS A 414 -32.87 -1.13 18.37
C LYS A 414 -33.07 -2.64 18.29
N SER A 415 -31.99 -3.41 18.44
CA SER A 415 -32.00 -4.87 18.41
C SER A 415 -32.22 -5.51 19.78
N TRP A 416 -32.44 -4.71 20.83
CA TRP A 416 -32.71 -5.11 22.21
C TRP A 416 -33.98 -4.44 22.72
#